data_AF-A0A933Z490-F1
#
_entry.id   AF-A0A933Z490-F1
#
_cell.length_a   1.000
_cell.length_b   1.000
_cell.length_c   1.000
_cell.angle_alpha   90.00
_cell.angle_beta   90.00
_cell.angle_gamma   90.00
#
_symmetry.space_group_name_H-M   'P 1'
#
loop_
_entity.id
_entity.type
_entity.pdbx_description
1 polymer ?
#
loop_
_entity_poly.entity_id
_entity_poly.type
_entity_poly.pdbx_seq_one_letter_code
_entity_poly.pdbx_strand_id
1 'polypeptide(L)'
;MDLSPTDQEMQQLQEVWRDQAPSQAPPLDLTRPGMGLGQRPATAAQVGQALLDLLGWPQWARLYPKPSLAVVAASKLARARGLAGGVLWAAPGTGAPFEPPQGDPGLVMLRCDWAPDAQSVAQAQHVSRAKGLMLVLDESCTGLRLARGGAAQFYGLTPDLALYGPPLAGGQDFAALVGLGQAPPEPPTPPSGQALAAAAATLDAAAQEGYWQRLEQWGRALAVGLEHFRQKCGLDEEIAWEGPLTLPRLKGKRLWAFIELCREEGLLLEPLVLLDATQDPAQAPARLFSRLCRACQRLKVLPQGEKAPHGWAEAHGAGGKCLRVEEILRSLDS
;
A
#
# COMPACT_ATOMS: atom_id res chain seq x y z
N MET A 1 11.01 -14.75 11.19
CA MET A 1 10.19 -15.09 10.02
C MET A 1 11.04 -15.99 9.14
N ASP A 2 10.56 -17.18 8.81
CA ASP A 2 11.33 -18.12 7.99
C ASP A 2 11.09 -17.83 6.50
N LEU A 3 12.13 -17.40 5.83
CA LEU A 3 12.14 -17.10 4.39
C LEU A 3 12.88 -18.17 3.59
N SER A 4 13.17 -19.32 4.22
CA SER A 4 13.76 -20.44 3.52
C SER A 4 12.77 -20.92 2.45
N PRO A 5 13.18 -20.99 1.17
CA PRO A 5 12.32 -21.52 0.12
C PRO A 5 12.04 -23.00 0.40
N THR A 6 10.82 -23.46 0.11
CA THR A 6 10.53 -24.90 0.05
C THR A 6 11.32 -25.56 -1.09
N ASP A 7 11.43 -26.89 -1.10
CA ASP A 7 12.11 -27.61 -2.18
C ASP A 7 11.50 -27.29 -3.56
N GLN A 8 10.17 -27.21 -3.63
CA GLN A 8 9.44 -26.85 -4.85
C GLN A 8 9.75 -25.40 -5.29
N GLU A 9 9.74 -24.45 -4.35
CA GLU A 9 10.10 -23.06 -4.64
C GLU A 9 11.56 -22.94 -5.10
N MET A 10 12.47 -23.66 -4.44
CA MET A 10 13.89 -23.68 -4.82
C MET A 10 14.09 -24.22 -6.23
N GLN A 11 13.39 -25.30 -6.60
CA GLN A 11 13.42 -25.82 -7.96
C GLN A 11 12.95 -24.75 -8.98
N GLN A 12 11.84 -24.07 -8.70
CA GLN A 12 11.32 -23.01 -9.56
C GLN A 12 12.28 -21.81 -9.67
N LEU A 13 12.87 -21.36 -8.55
CA LEU A 13 13.85 -20.27 -8.52
C LEU A 13 15.07 -20.60 -9.38
N GLN A 14 15.60 -21.83 -9.26
CA GLN A 14 16.74 -22.30 -10.05
C GLN A 14 16.42 -22.43 -11.53
N GLU A 15 15.23 -22.93 -11.87
CA GLU A 15 14.76 -23.04 -13.25
C GLU A 15 14.62 -21.66 -13.88
N VAL A 16 13.94 -20.72 -13.21
CA VAL A 16 13.79 -19.33 -13.65
C VAL A 16 15.14 -18.63 -13.81
N TRP A 17 16.09 -18.87 -12.90
CA TRP A 17 17.43 -18.30 -12.98
C TRP A 17 18.19 -18.78 -14.23
N ARG A 18 18.02 -20.07 -14.58
CA ARG A 18 18.68 -20.68 -15.73
C ARG A 18 18.05 -20.26 -17.06
N ASP A 19 16.73 -20.31 -17.15
CA ASP A 19 15.99 -20.08 -18.40
C ASP A 19 15.82 -18.59 -18.71
N GLN A 20 15.51 -17.79 -17.69
CA GLN A 20 15.25 -16.36 -17.81
C GLN A 20 14.16 -16.01 -18.83
N ALA A 21 13.30 -16.97 -19.21
CA ALA A 21 12.20 -16.70 -20.10
C ALA A 21 11.26 -15.64 -19.49
N PRO A 22 10.76 -14.69 -20.29
CA PRO A 22 9.70 -13.77 -19.86
C PRO A 22 8.47 -14.55 -19.40
N SER A 23 7.80 -14.03 -18.37
CA SER A 23 6.54 -14.61 -17.91
C SER A 23 5.48 -14.55 -19.01
N GLN A 24 4.82 -15.67 -19.25
CA GLN A 24 3.66 -15.76 -20.16
C GLN A 24 2.33 -15.35 -19.50
N ALA A 25 2.30 -15.23 -18.16
CA ALA A 25 1.13 -14.74 -17.44
C ALA A 25 0.85 -13.26 -17.77
N PRO A 26 -0.43 -12.80 -17.70
CA PRO A 26 -0.74 -11.39 -17.89
C PRO A 26 -0.02 -10.50 -16.86
N PRO A 27 0.13 -9.19 -17.13
CA PRO A 27 0.70 -8.26 -16.17
C PRO A 27 0.07 -8.37 -14.79
N LEU A 28 0.90 -8.31 -13.75
CA LEU A 28 0.47 -8.28 -12.37
C LEU A 28 0.57 -6.83 -11.86
N ASP A 29 -0.58 -6.22 -11.58
CA ASP A 29 -0.66 -4.87 -11.03
C ASP A 29 -0.88 -4.92 -9.52
N LEU A 30 0.16 -4.59 -8.76
CA LEU A 30 0.13 -4.45 -7.30
C LEU A 30 0.10 -2.98 -6.86
N THR A 31 0.01 -2.04 -7.80
CA THR A 31 -0.23 -0.61 -7.53
C THR A 31 -1.71 -0.33 -7.32
N ARG A 32 -2.56 -1.14 -7.96
CA ARG A 32 -4.01 -1.15 -7.86
C ARG A 32 -4.48 -2.58 -7.66
N PRO A 33 -4.22 -3.19 -6.49
CA PRO A 33 -4.66 -4.56 -6.24
C PRO A 33 -6.14 -4.65 -6.55
N GLY A 34 -6.49 -5.64 -7.37
CA GLY A 34 -7.83 -5.87 -7.87
C GLY A 34 -8.76 -6.40 -6.80
N MET A 35 -8.89 -5.67 -5.69
CA MET A 35 -9.93 -5.88 -4.70
C MET A 35 -11.27 -5.54 -5.36
N GLY A 36 -11.77 -6.52 -6.10
CA GLY A 36 -12.96 -6.56 -6.95
C GLY A 36 -13.41 -5.21 -7.47
N LEU A 37 -13.28 -4.95 -8.77
CA LEU A 37 -14.21 -4.02 -9.41
C LEU A 37 -15.61 -4.61 -9.19
N GLY A 38 -16.28 -4.14 -8.14
CA GLY A 38 -17.56 -4.69 -7.72
C GLY A 38 -18.54 -4.51 -8.85
N GLN A 39 -19.05 -5.62 -9.37
CA GLN A 39 -20.08 -5.62 -10.40
C GLN A 39 -21.46 -5.39 -9.78
N ARG A 40 -21.58 -5.61 -8.46
CA ARG A 40 -22.83 -5.45 -7.73
C ARG A 40 -22.96 -4.02 -7.20
N PRO A 41 -24.03 -3.29 -7.56
CA PRO A 41 -24.31 -1.99 -6.98
C PRO A 41 -24.42 -2.06 -5.45
N ALA A 42 -23.84 -1.08 -4.76
CA ALA A 42 -23.91 -0.94 -3.32
C ALA A 42 -24.23 0.51 -2.94
N THR A 43 -24.91 0.68 -1.82
CA THR A 43 -25.19 2.00 -1.22
C THR A 43 -24.18 2.33 -0.13
N ALA A 44 -24.05 3.62 0.20
CA ALA A 44 -23.17 4.06 1.28
C ALA A 44 -23.53 3.44 2.64
N ALA A 45 -24.82 3.25 2.91
CA ALA A 45 -25.28 2.60 4.13
C ALA A 45 -24.86 1.12 4.21
N GLN A 46 -24.94 0.38 3.10
CA GLN A 46 -24.52 -1.02 3.04
C GLN A 46 -23.02 -1.17 3.25
N VAL A 47 -22.21 -0.36 2.57
CA VAL A 47 -20.74 -0.36 2.74
C VAL A 47 -20.36 0.05 4.16
N GLY A 48 -21.02 1.08 4.70
CA GLY A 48 -20.83 1.53 6.07
C GLY A 48 -21.13 0.42 7.08
N GLN A 49 -22.28 -0.25 6.96
CA GLN A 49 -22.65 -1.35 7.85
C GLN A 49 -21.69 -2.54 7.74
N ALA A 50 -21.31 -2.94 6.53
CA ALA A 50 -20.34 -4.02 6.32
C ALA A 50 -18.99 -3.69 6.96
N LEU A 51 -18.55 -2.44 6.91
CA LEU A 51 -17.32 -2.00 7.58
C LEU A 51 -17.45 -2.05 9.10
N LEU A 52 -18.61 -1.70 9.67
CA LEU A 52 -18.87 -1.82 11.11
C LEU A 52 -18.87 -3.27 11.57
N ASP A 53 -19.58 -4.15 10.85
CA ASP A 53 -19.64 -5.58 11.14
C ASP A 53 -18.25 -6.22 11.01
N LEU A 54 -17.46 -5.76 10.04
CA LEU A 54 -16.10 -6.22 9.87
C LEU A 54 -15.23 -5.75 11.05
N LEU A 55 -15.21 -4.48 11.39
CA LEU A 55 -14.27 -3.94 12.38
C LEU A 55 -14.66 -4.21 13.85
N GLY A 56 -15.96 -4.32 14.15
CA GLY A 56 -16.50 -4.69 15.45
C GLY A 56 -16.36 -3.66 16.59
N TRP A 57 -15.46 -2.69 16.47
CA TRP A 57 -15.25 -1.63 17.48
C TRP A 57 -15.94 -0.29 17.19
N PRO A 58 -16.05 0.22 15.94
CA PRO A 58 -16.64 1.53 15.71
C PRO A 58 -18.17 1.46 15.88
N GLN A 59 -18.77 2.58 16.27
CA GLN A 59 -20.22 2.69 16.44
C GLN A 59 -20.92 3.28 15.21
N TRP A 60 -20.16 3.96 14.34
CA TRP A 60 -20.67 4.62 13.16
C TRP A 60 -19.62 4.67 12.04
N ALA A 61 -20.09 4.77 10.81
CA ALA A 61 -19.28 4.94 9.61
C ALA A 61 -19.86 6.07 8.74
N ARG A 62 -18.99 6.88 8.13
CA ARG A 62 -19.34 7.95 7.19
C ARG A 62 -18.46 7.85 5.96
N LEU A 63 -19.08 7.82 4.78
CA LEU A 63 -18.38 7.60 3.53
C LEU A 63 -18.31 8.88 2.71
N TYR A 64 -17.10 9.27 2.32
CA TYR A 64 -16.82 10.51 1.62
C TYR A 64 -16.27 10.21 0.23
N PRO A 65 -16.58 11.04 -0.78
CA PRO A 65 -16.05 10.86 -2.12
C PRO A 65 -14.54 11.16 -2.19
N LYS A 66 -13.96 11.83 -1.18
CA LYS A 66 -12.53 12.14 -1.14
C LYS A 66 -11.97 12.05 0.29
N PRO A 67 -10.73 11.56 0.48
CA PRO A 67 -10.08 11.54 1.79
C PRO A 67 -10.00 12.91 2.48
N SER A 68 -9.77 13.98 1.71
CA SER A 68 -9.70 15.33 2.26
C SER A 68 -11.01 15.78 2.95
N LEU A 69 -12.17 15.31 2.48
CA LEU A 69 -13.46 15.60 3.11
C LEU A 69 -13.64 14.85 4.42
N ALA A 70 -13.15 13.61 4.51
CA ALA A 70 -13.13 12.84 5.75
C ALA A 70 -12.24 13.51 6.80
N VAL A 71 -11.07 14.04 6.39
CA VAL A 71 -10.16 14.81 7.27
C VAL A 71 -10.84 16.09 7.77
N VAL A 72 -11.53 16.82 6.90
CA VAL A 72 -12.32 18.01 7.29
C VAL A 72 -13.43 17.64 8.28
N ALA A 73 -14.10 16.51 8.08
CA ALA A 73 -15.12 16.03 9.01
C ALA A 73 -14.53 15.67 10.38
N ALA A 74 -13.36 15.01 10.43
CA ALA A 74 -12.65 14.75 11.67
C ALA A 74 -12.24 16.05 12.40
N SER A 75 -11.72 17.05 11.67
CA SER A 75 -11.39 18.37 12.22
C SER A 75 -12.62 19.09 12.80
N LYS A 76 -13.75 19.06 12.10
CA LYS A 76 -15.02 19.63 12.59
C LYS A 76 -15.52 18.90 13.83
N LEU A 77 -15.39 17.57 13.88
CA LEU A 77 -15.76 16.77 15.05
C LEU A 77 -14.88 17.09 16.26
N ALA A 78 -13.57 17.30 16.05
CA ALA A 78 -12.67 17.74 17.11
C ALA A 78 -13.14 19.09 17.70
N ARG A 79 -13.49 20.06 16.86
CA ARG A 79 -14.06 21.35 17.30
C ARG A 79 -15.37 21.20 18.07
N ALA A 80 -16.26 20.32 17.60
CA ALA A 80 -17.52 20.04 18.29
C ALA A 80 -17.30 19.42 19.69
N ARG A 81 -16.15 18.76 19.90
CA ARG A 81 -15.70 18.23 21.19
C ARG A 81 -14.90 19.24 22.03
N GLY A 82 -14.83 20.51 21.61
CA GLY A 82 -14.11 21.57 22.32
C GLY A 82 -12.59 21.59 22.08
N LEU A 83 -12.08 20.80 21.13
CA LEU A 83 -10.67 20.79 20.74
C LEU A 83 -10.39 21.81 19.64
N ALA A 84 -9.12 22.14 19.42
CA ALA A 84 -8.72 22.97 18.28
C ALA A 84 -9.00 22.27 16.94
N GLY A 85 -9.00 23.04 15.85
CA GLY A 85 -9.28 22.51 14.51
C GLY A 85 -8.07 21.96 13.76
N GLY A 86 -6.85 22.26 14.22
CA GLY A 86 -5.63 21.89 13.51
C GLY A 86 -5.47 20.38 13.43
N VAL A 87 -4.96 19.92 12.29
CA VAL A 87 -4.63 18.52 12.04
C VAL A 87 -3.11 18.40 12.06
N LEU A 88 -2.57 17.67 13.02
CA LEU A 88 -1.17 17.28 13.03
C LEU A 88 -1.02 15.97 12.27
N TRP A 89 -0.19 15.93 11.22
CA TRP A 89 0.14 14.68 10.54
C TRP A 89 1.43 14.11 11.12
N ALA A 90 1.42 12.83 11.47
CA ALA A 90 2.60 12.17 12.00
C ALA A 90 2.75 10.75 11.48
N ALA A 91 3.99 10.41 11.15
CA ALA A 91 4.43 9.06 10.81
C ALA A 91 5.41 8.62 11.90
N PRO A 92 5.07 7.64 12.76
CA PRO A 92 5.97 7.19 13.81
C PRO A 92 7.33 6.74 13.25
N GLY A 93 8.42 7.10 13.92
CA GLY A 93 9.76 6.63 13.61
C GLY A 93 10.47 7.26 12.38
N THR A 94 9.82 8.17 11.64
CA THR A 94 10.50 8.96 10.60
C THR A 94 11.25 10.17 11.14
N GLY A 95 11.12 10.47 12.44
CA GLY A 95 11.76 11.60 13.12
C GLY A 95 11.22 12.98 12.74
N ALA A 96 10.31 13.08 11.76
CA ALA A 96 9.74 14.34 11.29
C ALA A 96 8.20 14.34 11.43
N PRO A 97 7.59 15.34 12.10
CA PRO A 97 6.17 15.63 11.88
C PRO A 97 5.98 16.01 10.41
N PHE A 98 4.94 15.47 9.76
CA PHE A 98 4.53 15.93 8.43
C PHE A 98 3.86 17.30 8.63
N GLU A 99 4.65 18.35 8.43
CA GLU A 99 4.28 19.76 8.58
C GLU A 99 3.79 20.18 9.99
N PRO A 100 4.22 21.33 10.52
CA PRO A 100 3.55 21.91 11.66
C PRO A 100 2.09 22.23 11.27
N PRO A 101 1.10 21.94 12.14
CA PRO A 101 -0.30 22.19 11.82
C PRO A 101 -0.52 23.68 11.52
N GLN A 102 -1.44 23.99 10.61
CA GLN A 102 -1.94 25.36 10.46
C GLN A 102 -2.79 25.70 11.70
N GLY A 103 -2.15 26.28 12.72
CA GLY A 103 -2.74 26.58 14.02
C GLY A 103 -2.63 25.43 15.03
N ASP A 104 -3.20 25.61 16.22
CA ASP A 104 -3.11 24.61 17.30
C ASP A 104 -3.80 23.29 16.90
N PRO A 105 -3.12 22.14 17.05
CA PRO A 105 -3.71 20.86 16.72
C PRO A 105 -4.73 20.46 17.79
N GLY A 106 -5.93 20.05 17.36
CA GLY A 106 -6.87 19.34 18.23
C GLY A 106 -6.98 17.86 17.90
N LEU A 107 -6.41 17.43 16.78
CA LEU A 107 -6.29 16.03 16.42
C LEU A 107 -4.95 15.72 15.77
N VAL A 108 -4.57 14.46 15.87
CA VAL A 108 -3.42 13.90 15.17
C VAL A 108 -3.89 12.79 14.24
N MET A 109 -3.41 12.83 13.00
CA MET A 109 -3.56 11.77 12.02
C MET A 109 -2.26 10.95 12.02
N LEU A 110 -2.32 9.74 12.57
CA LEU A 110 -1.18 8.83 12.62
C LEU A 110 -1.19 7.88 11.42
N ARG A 111 -0.15 8.00 10.59
CA ARG A 111 0.14 7.11 9.47
C ARG A 111 1.13 6.03 9.88
N CYS A 112 0.64 4.81 10.05
CA CYS A 112 1.45 3.69 10.56
C CYS A 112 2.08 2.83 9.46
N ASP A 113 1.81 3.12 8.18
CA ASP A 113 2.45 2.45 7.04
C ASP A 113 3.96 2.76 6.92
N TRP A 114 4.41 3.83 7.58
CA TRP A 114 5.81 4.27 7.67
C TRP A 114 6.46 3.95 9.02
N ALA A 115 5.76 3.23 9.90
CA ALA A 115 6.26 2.94 11.24
C ALA A 115 7.35 1.85 11.20
N PRO A 116 8.57 2.14 11.68
CA PRO A 116 9.66 1.17 11.67
C PRO A 116 9.49 0.07 12.71
N ASP A 117 8.77 0.35 13.81
CA ASP A 117 8.60 -0.58 14.92
C ASP A 117 7.38 -0.25 15.81
N ALA A 118 6.95 -1.22 16.61
CA ALA A 118 5.79 -1.11 17.51
C ALA A 118 5.99 -0.12 18.66
N GLN A 119 7.23 0.08 19.13
CA GLN A 119 7.53 1.00 20.23
C GLN A 119 7.32 2.45 19.78
N SER A 120 7.77 2.81 18.58
CA SER A 120 7.56 4.11 17.96
C SER A 120 6.07 4.44 17.84
N VAL A 121 5.25 3.46 17.44
CA VAL A 121 3.79 3.60 17.31
C VAL A 121 3.12 3.78 18.67
N ALA A 122 3.49 2.97 19.67
CA ALA A 122 2.99 3.08 21.03
C ALA A 122 3.34 4.45 21.66
N GLN A 123 4.57 4.92 21.44
CA GLN A 123 5.01 6.23 21.91
C GLN A 123 4.22 7.37 21.25
N ALA A 124 3.94 7.27 19.95
CA ALA A 124 3.11 8.26 19.25
C ALA A 124 1.70 8.33 19.83
N GLN A 125 1.05 7.19 20.10
CA GLN A 125 -0.24 7.15 20.80
C GLN A 125 -0.13 7.79 22.20
N HIS A 126 0.87 7.41 23.00
CA HIS A 126 1.05 7.93 24.35
C HIS A 126 1.18 9.46 24.38
N VAL A 127 2.07 10.02 23.53
CA VAL A 127 2.28 11.48 23.43
C VAL A 127 1.01 12.19 22.96
N SER A 128 0.29 11.61 22.00
CA SER A 128 -0.96 12.18 21.48
C SER A 128 -2.02 12.30 22.58
N ARG A 129 -2.18 11.25 23.38
CA ARG A 129 -3.09 11.24 24.54
C ARG A 129 -2.64 12.23 25.62
N ALA A 130 -1.35 12.28 25.93
CA ALA A 130 -0.81 13.23 26.92
C ALA A 130 -1.02 14.71 26.51
N LYS A 131 -1.06 14.99 25.21
CA LYS A 131 -1.35 16.33 24.66
C LYS A 131 -2.86 16.62 24.52
N GLY A 132 -3.74 15.70 24.93
CA GLY A 132 -5.18 15.87 24.79
C GLY A 132 -5.67 15.90 23.35
N LEU A 133 -4.91 15.35 22.40
CA LEU A 133 -5.29 15.30 20.99
C LEU A 133 -6.23 14.14 20.73
N MET A 134 -7.23 14.37 19.87
CA MET A 134 -8.02 13.29 19.30
C MET A 134 -7.13 12.44 18.38
N LEU A 135 -7.07 11.14 18.63
CA LEU A 135 -6.25 10.20 17.88
C LEU A 135 -7.03 9.64 16.70
N VAL A 136 -6.60 9.98 15.48
CA VAL A 136 -7.12 9.42 14.23
C VAL A 136 -6.05 8.53 13.61
N LEU A 137 -6.38 7.28 13.34
CA LEU A 137 -5.49 6.40 12.55
C LEU A 137 -5.84 6.52 11.07
N ASP A 138 -4.83 6.84 10.26
CA ASP A 138 -4.94 6.74 8.81
C ASP A 138 -4.63 5.30 8.40
N GLU A 139 -5.72 4.55 8.22
CA GLU A 139 -5.75 3.16 7.80
C GLU A 139 -5.84 3.03 6.26
N SER A 140 -5.51 4.08 5.50
CA SER A 140 -5.61 4.05 4.03
C SER A 140 -4.81 2.93 3.40
N CYS A 141 -3.61 2.64 3.91
CA CYS A 141 -2.76 1.56 3.42
C CYS A 141 -2.72 0.35 4.36
N THR A 142 -2.90 0.56 5.66
CA THR A 142 -2.77 -0.49 6.68
C THR A 142 -4.08 -1.24 6.92
N GLY A 143 -5.23 -0.58 6.72
CA GLY A 143 -6.57 -1.11 6.92
C GLY A 143 -6.84 -2.35 6.07
N LEU A 144 -7.38 -3.39 6.69
CA LEU A 144 -7.61 -4.71 6.10
C LEU A 144 -6.33 -5.43 5.61
N ARG A 145 -5.14 -4.83 5.72
CA ARG A 145 -3.88 -5.40 5.23
C ARG A 145 -3.02 -5.96 6.33
N LEU A 146 -2.55 -5.08 7.24
CA LEU A 146 -1.72 -5.50 8.37
C LEU A 146 -2.48 -6.49 9.26
N ALA A 147 -3.76 -6.19 9.48
CA ALA A 147 -4.73 -7.03 10.16
C ALA A 147 -6.13 -6.59 9.73
N ARG A 148 -7.17 -7.24 10.27
CA ARG A 148 -8.56 -6.87 10.01
C ARG A 148 -8.86 -5.42 10.37
N GLY A 149 -8.48 -4.98 11.57
CA GLY A 149 -8.55 -3.58 11.98
C GLY A 149 -7.36 -2.72 11.52
N GLY A 150 -6.52 -3.22 10.63
CA GLY A 150 -5.31 -2.55 10.18
C GLY A 150 -4.26 -2.33 11.25
N ALA A 151 -3.59 -1.18 11.23
CA ALA A 151 -2.57 -0.80 12.20
C ALA A 151 -3.13 -0.76 13.63
N ALA A 152 -4.40 -0.36 13.81
CA ALA A 152 -5.06 -0.36 15.09
C ALA A 152 -4.99 -1.73 15.77
N GLN A 153 -5.38 -2.78 15.05
CA GLN A 153 -5.33 -4.15 15.57
C GLN A 153 -3.88 -4.67 15.63
N PHE A 154 -3.07 -4.43 14.59
CA PHE A 154 -1.73 -4.98 14.49
C PHE A 154 -0.80 -4.47 15.62
N TYR A 155 -0.92 -3.19 15.98
CA TYR A 155 -0.10 -2.56 17.03
C TYR A 155 -0.84 -2.43 18.38
N GLY A 156 -2.09 -2.90 18.50
CA GLY A 156 -2.87 -2.81 19.73
C GLY A 156 -3.25 -1.39 20.14
N LEU A 157 -3.58 -0.54 19.17
CA LEU A 157 -3.98 0.85 19.38
C LEU A 157 -5.48 0.99 19.56
N THR A 158 -5.86 2.04 20.30
CA THR A 158 -7.26 2.40 20.54
C THR A 158 -7.51 3.81 20.01
N PRO A 159 -7.78 3.97 18.70
CA PRO A 159 -8.06 5.28 18.13
C PRO A 159 -9.42 5.82 18.57
N ASP A 160 -9.59 7.14 18.49
CA ASP A 160 -10.92 7.75 18.58
C ASP A 160 -11.67 7.60 17.24
N LEU A 161 -10.93 7.76 16.14
CA LEU A 161 -11.42 7.63 14.77
C LEU A 161 -10.42 6.83 13.92
N ALA A 162 -10.88 6.15 12.87
CA ALA A 162 -10.02 5.61 11.83
C ALA A 162 -10.51 6.04 10.45
N LEU A 163 -9.58 6.35 9.56
CA LEU A 163 -9.82 6.72 8.17
C LEU A 163 -9.33 5.60 7.27
N TYR A 164 -10.24 4.98 6.51
CA TYR A 164 -9.92 4.03 5.45
C TYR A 164 -10.00 4.75 4.12
N GLY A 165 -9.00 4.53 3.26
CA GLY A 165 -8.77 5.34 2.06
C GLY A 165 -9.11 4.65 0.74
N PRO A 166 -8.62 5.22 -0.39
CA PRO A 166 -8.89 4.74 -1.75
C PRO A 166 -8.59 3.26 -2.01
N PRO A 167 -7.56 2.62 -1.40
CA PRO A 167 -7.33 1.19 -1.59
C PRO A 167 -8.55 0.32 -1.23
N LEU A 168 -9.38 0.73 -0.25
CA LEU A 168 -10.62 0.02 0.08
C LEU A 168 -11.59 -0.04 -1.12
N ALA A 169 -11.57 0.96 -1.99
CA ALA A 169 -12.43 1.06 -3.17
C ALA A 169 -11.69 0.79 -4.48
N GLY A 170 -10.64 -0.05 -4.46
CA GLY A 170 -9.88 -0.41 -5.66
C GLY A 170 -9.15 0.77 -6.31
N GLY A 171 -8.76 1.78 -5.52
CA GLY A 171 -8.08 2.98 -5.99
C GLY A 171 -9.01 4.11 -6.46
N GLN A 172 -10.33 3.93 -6.34
CA GLN A 172 -11.31 4.98 -6.65
C GLN A 172 -11.32 6.08 -5.58
N ASP A 173 -11.76 7.27 -5.97
CA ASP A 173 -12.04 8.40 -5.07
C ASP A 173 -13.04 7.99 -3.98
N PHE A 174 -12.53 7.73 -2.78
CA PHE A 174 -13.26 7.15 -1.66
C PHE A 174 -12.52 7.38 -0.34
N ALA A 175 -13.29 7.59 0.74
CA ALA A 175 -12.81 7.41 2.10
C ALA A 175 -13.95 7.00 3.04
N ALA A 176 -13.65 6.18 4.05
CA ALA A 176 -14.54 5.86 5.15
C ALA A 176 -13.94 6.39 6.45
N LEU A 177 -14.66 7.28 7.14
CA LEU A 177 -14.34 7.66 8.51
C LEU A 177 -15.22 6.84 9.46
N VAL A 178 -14.60 6.16 10.42
CA VAL A 178 -15.30 5.40 11.45
C VAL A 178 -14.86 5.87 12.83
N GLY A 179 -15.70 5.68 13.85
CA GLY A 179 -15.31 6.07 15.20
C GLY A 179 -16.28 5.69 16.30
N LEU A 180 -15.93 6.13 17.50
CA LEU A 180 -16.73 5.99 18.72
C LEU A 180 -17.48 7.29 19.06
N GLY A 181 -18.61 7.14 19.77
CA GLY A 181 -19.39 8.24 20.31
C GLY A 181 -20.12 9.04 19.23
N GLN A 182 -20.08 10.37 19.34
CA GLN A 182 -20.78 11.24 18.39
C GLN A 182 -20.19 11.12 16.98
N ALA A 183 -21.06 10.82 16.01
CA ALA A 183 -20.74 10.83 14.59
C ALA A 183 -20.77 12.26 14.02
N PRO A 184 -19.95 12.58 13.01
CA PRO A 184 -20.15 13.77 12.22
C PRO A 184 -21.45 13.64 11.40
N PRO A 185 -22.02 14.77 10.93
CA PRO A 185 -23.17 14.74 10.02
C PRO A 185 -22.91 13.87 8.79
N GLU A 186 -23.98 13.30 8.23
CA GLU A 186 -23.90 12.58 6.97
C GLU A 186 -23.36 13.52 5.87
N PRO A 187 -22.38 13.09 5.05
CA PRO A 187 -21.88 13.92 3.97
C PRO A 187 -22.98 14.21 2.95
N PRO A 188 -23.01 15.43 2.38
CA PRO A 188 -24.06 15.82 1.42
C PRO A 188 -23.98 15.06 0.09
N THR A 189 -22.81 14.51 -0.22
CA THR A 189 -22.55 13.76 -1.46
C THR A 189 -21.88 12.44 -1.10
N PRO A 190 -22.47 11.30 -1.49
CA PRO A 190 -21.85 9.99 -1.27
C PRO A 190 -20.69 9.77 -2.26
N PRO A 191 -19.84 8.75 -2.03
CA PRO A 191 -18.91 8.27 -3.05
C PRO A 191 -19.64 7.81 -4.33
N SER A 192 -18.89 7.69 -5.43
CA SER A 192 -19.45 7.19 -6.70
C SER A 192 -19.99 5.76 -6.54
N GLY A 193 -20.98 5.39 -7.37
CA GLY A 193 -21.50 4.02 -7.36
C GLY A 193 -20.44 2.95 -7.65
N GLN A 194 -19.45 3.28 -8.49
CA GLN A 194 -18.31 2.40 -8.78
C GLN A 194 -17.39 2.24 -7.56
N ALA A 195 -17.10 3.33 -6.84
CA ALA A 195 -16.33 3.27 -5.60
C ALA A 195 -17.05 2.47 -4.51
N LEU A 196 -18.36 2.66 -4.36
CA LEU A 196 -19.17 1.90 -3.40
C LEU A 196 -19.22 0.40 -3.73
N ALA A 197 -19.38 0.05 -5.01
CA ALA A 197 -19.37 -1.34 -5.45
C ALA A 197 -18.01 -2.01 -5.20
N ALA A 198 -16.91 -1.32 -5.51
CA ALA A 198 -15.55 -1.81 -5.25
C ALA A 198 -15.27 -1.96 -3.74
N ALA A 199 -15.72 -1.00 -2.92
CA ALA A 199 -15.61 -1.08 -1.47
C ALA A 199 -16.39 -2.27 -0.91
N ALA A 200 -17.62 -2.51 -1.38
CA ALA A 200 -18.40 -3.68 -0.99
C ALA A 200 -17.69 -5.00 -1.33
N ALA A 201 -17.19 -5.14 -2.58
CA ALA A 201 -16.47 -6.34 -3.00
C ALA A 201 -15.20 -6.59 -2.18
N THR A 202 -14.49 -5.52 -1.82
CA THR A 202 -13.32 -5.60 -0.94
C THR A 202 -13.68 -6.10 0.45
N LEU A 203 -14.75 -5.57 1.04
CA LEU A 203 -15.23 -5.97 2.37
C LEU A 203 -15.73 -7.42 2.36
N ASP A 204 -16.45 -7.84 1.32
CA ASP A 204 -16.89 -9.22 1.13
C ASP A 204 -15.71 -10.19 1.04
N ALA A 205 -14.63 -9.79 0.34
CA ALA A 205 -13.40 -10.57 0.27
C ALA A 205 -12.70 -10.63 1.64
N ALA A 206 -12.58 -9.50 2.34
CA ALA A 206 -11.96 -9.41 3.66
C ALA A 206 -12.74 -10.18 4.75
N ALA A 207 -14.03 -10.42 4.53
CA ALA A 207 -14.85 -11.26 5.40
C ALA A 207 -14.59 -12.77 5.21
N GLN A 208 -13.99 -13.18 4.09
CA GLN A 208 -13.71 -14.60 3.82
C GLN A 208 -12.61 -15.15 4.73
N GLU A 209 -12.74 -16.41 5.13
CA GLU A 209 -11.70 -17.12 5.87
C GLU A 209 -10.39 -17.16 5.08
N GLY A 210 -9.28 -17.08 5.81
CA GLY A 210 -7.93 -17.12 5.24
C GLY A 210 -7.50 -15.87 4.46
N TYR A 211 -8.26 -14.77 4.47
CA TYR A 211 -7.89 -13.54 3.73
C TYR A 211 -6.46 -13.06 4.03
N TRP A 212 -6.11 -12.90 5.31
CA TRP A 212 -4.76 -12.46 5.71
C TRP A 212 -3.69 -13.52 5.48
N GLN A 213 -4.04 -14.81 5.58
CA GLN A 213 -3.12 -15.90 5.24
C GLN A 213 -2.75 -15.85 3.75
N ARG A 214 -3.71 -15.55 2.86
CA ARG A 214 -3.45 -15.37 1.43
C ARG A 214 -2.53 -14.16 1.18
N LEU A 215 -2.74 -13.04 1.87
CA LEU A 215 -1.83 -11.90 1.81
C LEU A 215 -0.40 -12.28 2.23
N GLU A 216 -0.27 -12.97 3.36
CA GLU A 216 1.02 -13.40 3.87
C GLU A 216 1.73 -14.36 2.89
N GLN A 217 1.01 -15.29 2.26
CA GLN A 217 1.57 -16.18 1.25
C GLN A 217 2.07 -15.43 0.01
N TRP A 218 1.31 -14.46 -0.49
CA TRP A 218 1.73 -13.59 -1.59
C TRP A 218 2.97 -12.77 -1.21
N GLY A 219 2.99 -12.19 -0.02
CA GLY A 219 4.13 -11.42 0.48
C GLY A 219 5.36 -12.28 0.69
N ARG A 220 5.18 -13.52 1.19
CA ARG A 220 6.27 -14.48 1.33
C ARG A 220 6.87 -14.82 -0.03
N ALA A 221 6.05 -15.09 -1.05
CA ALA A 221 6.54 -15.35 -2.39
C ALA A 221 7.34 -14.16 -2.94
N LEU A 222 6.83 -12.93 -2.79
CA LEU A 222 7.58 -11.72 -3.17
C LEU A 222 8.93 -11.63 -2.45
N ALA A 223 8.93 -11.79 -1.13
CA ALA A 223 10.13 -11.74 -0.30
C ALA A 223 11.16 -12.81 -0.69
N VAL A 224 10.73 -14.06 -0.81
CA VAL A 224 11.58 -15.21 -1.20
C VAL A 224 12.20 -14.99 -2.58
N GLY A 225 11.38 -14.60 -3.56
CA GLY A 225 11.86 -14.36 -4.93
C GLY A 225 12.85 -13.20 -4.99
N LEU A 226 12.51 -12.07 -4.37
CA LEU A 226 13.39 -10.91 -4.34
C LEU A 226 14.71 -11.22 -3.63
N GLU A 227 14.67 -11.88 -2.47
CA GLU A 227 15.84 -12.28 -1.70
C GLU A 227 16.76 -13.20 -2.50
N HIS A 228 16.20 -14.21 -3.16
CA HIS A 228 16.98 -15.14 -3.97
C HIS A 228 17.69 -14.42 -5.14
N PHE A 229 16.95 -13.65 -5.93
CA PHE A 229 17.50 -13.04 -7.14
C PHE A 229 18.42 -11.85 -6.86
N ARG A 230 18.15 -11.06 -5.81
CA ARG A 230 19.07 -9.98 -5.41
C ARG A 230 20.43 -10.54 -4.98
N GLN A 231 20.45 -11.62 -4.19
CA GLN A 231 21.69 -12.27 -3.74
C GLN A 231 22.46 -12.87 -4.93
N LYS A 232 21.76 -13.58 -5.83
CA LYS A 232 22.37 -14.14 -7.06
C LYS A 232 22.99 -13.07 -7.95
N CYS A 233 22.42 -11.85 -7.95
CA CYS A 233 22.93 -10.73 -8.72
C CYS A 233 23.96 -9.86 -7.98
N GLY A 234 24.18 -10.07 -6.67
CA GLY A 234 25.04 -9.22 -5.85
C GLY A 234 24.43 -7.83 -5.59
N LEU A 235 23.11 -7.74 -5.44
CA LEU A 235 22.34 -6.50 -5.29
C LEU A 235 21.90 -6.23 -3.85
N ASP A 236 22.57 -6.83 -2.86
CA ASP A 236 22.13 -6.83 -1.46
C ASP A 236 22.01 -5.44 -0.84
N GLU A 237 22.85 -4.51 -1.29
CA GLU A 237 22.87 -3.11 -0.85
C GLU A 237 22.02 -2.17 -1.74
N GLU A 238 21.43 -2.70 -2.82
CA GLU A 238 20.81 -1.92 -3.89
C GLU A 238 19.29 -1.99 -3.87
N ILE A 239 18.75 -3.18 -3.56
CA ILE A 239 17.31 -3.44 -3.41
C ILE A 239 17.10 -4.44 -2.28
N ALA A 240 16.14 -4.13 -1.42
CA ALA A 240 15.72 -4.97 -0.31
C ALA A 240 14.23 -4.74 -0.04
N TRP A 241 13.71 -5.43 0.97
CA TRP A 241 12.37 -5.22 1.47
C TRP A 241 12.38 -5.22 3.01
N GLU A 242 11.32 -4.66 3.61
CA GLU A 242 11.10 -4.65 5.05
C GLU A 242 9.61 -4.68 5.38
N GLY A 243 9.31 -4.85 6.67
CA GLY A 243 7.94 -4.82 7.20
C GLY A 243 7.24 -6.18 7.20
N PRO A 244 5.94 -6.21 7.52
CA PRO A 244 5.14 -7.44 7.56
C PRO A 244 4.89 -8.00 6.15
N LEU A 245 4.83 -9.33 6.02
CA LEU A 245 4.53 -9.97 4.72
C LEU A 245 3.16 -9.61 4.16
N THR A 246 2.22 -9.20 5.01
CA THR A 246 0.90 -8.75 4.55
C THR A 246 0.91 -7.34 3.94
N LEU A 247 1.99 -6.58 4.14
CA LEU A 247 2.18 -5.23 3.61
C LEU A 247 3.69 -4.91 3.46
N PRO A 248 4.40 -5.60 2.56
CA PRO A 248 5.85 -5.46 2.44
C PRO A 248 6.21 -4.12 1.79
N ARG A 249 7.32 -3.54 2.22
CA ARG A 249 7.87 -2.29 1.68
C ARG A 249 9.21 -2.54 1.01
N LEU A 250 9.34 -2.16 -0.25
CA LEU A 250 10.59 -2.17 -0.99
C LEU A 250 11.44 -0.94 -0.63
N LYS A 251 12.75 -1.14 -0.55
CA LYS A 251 13.74 -0.11 -0.20
C LYS A 251 15.07 -0.36 -0.91
N GLY A 252 15.94 0.63 -0.92
CA GLY A 252 17.31 0.48 -1.43
C GLY A 252 17.74 1.64 -2.31
N LYS A 253 19.05 1.73 -2.57
CA LYS A 253 19.66 2.84 -3.31
C LYS A 253 19.14 2.95 -4.75
N ARG A 254 18.75 1.81 -5.33
CA ARG A 254 18.29 1.71 -6.73
C ARG A 254 16.84 1.24 -6.84
N LEU A 255 16.05 1.48 -5.79
CA LEU A 255 14.63 1.12 -5.73
C LEU A 255 13.85 1.55 -6.97
N TRP A 256 13.98 2.81 -7.39
CA TRP A 256 13.22 3.34 -8.52
C TRP A 256 13.61 2.68 -9.84
N ALA A 257 14.90 2.44 -10.07
CA ALA A 257 15.35 1.70 -11.26
C ALA A 257 14.79 0.27 -11.25
N PHE A 258 14.79 -0.39 -10.08
CA PHE A 258 14.21 -1.72 -9.93
C PHE A 258 12.69 -1.75 -10.22
N ILE A 259 11.93 -0.78 -9.71
CA ILE A 259 10.48 -0.66 -9.96
C ILE A 259 10.20 -0.49 -11.46
N GLU A 260 10.95 0.37 -12.14
CA GLU A 260 10.80 0.57 -13.59
C GLU A 260 11.11 -0.70 -14.39
N LEU A 261 12.17 -1.42 -14.02
CA LEU A 261 12.50 -2.71 -14.64
C LEU A 261 11.40 -3.76 -14.38
N CYS A 262 10.82 -3.80 -13.18
CA CYS A 262 9.68 -4.65 -12.88
C CYS A 262 8.48 -4.30 -13.75
N ARG A 263 8.18 -3.01 -13.94
CA ARG A 263 7.07 -2.53 -14.79
C ARG A 263 7.22 -3.02 -16.23
N GLU A 264 8.42 -2.98 -16.79
CA GLU A 264 8.70 -3.50 -18.13
C GLU A 264 8.56 -5.03 -18.23
N GLU A 265 8.84 -5.75 -17.15
CA GLU A 265 8.58 -7.19 -17.04
C GLU A 265 7.10 -7.49 -16.72
N GLY A 266 6.23 -6.47 -16.66
CA GLY A 266 4.80 -6.60 -16.38
C GLY A 266 4.48 -6.86 -14.91
N LEU A 267 5.34 -6.44 -13.99
CA LEU A 267 5.11 -6.41 -12.55
C LEU A 267 5.05 -4.95 -12.10
N LEU A 268 3.84 -4.40 -11.94
CA LEU A 268 3.66 -3.02 -11.52
C LEU A 268 3.70 -2.97 -9.99
N LEU A 269 4.65 -2.20 -9.45
CA LEU A 269 4.94 -2.09 -8.02
C LEU A 269 5.02 -0.62 -7.61
N GLU A 270 4.68 -0.36 -6.35
CA GLU A 270 5.04 0.85 -5.62
C GLU A 270 5.97 0.46 -4.46
N PRO A 271 6.70 1.41 -3.84
CA PRO A 271 7.51 1.12 -2.67
C PRO A 271 6.75 0.40 -1.55
N LEU A 272 5.48 0.78 -1.31
CA LEU A 272 4.59 0.02 -0.43
C LEU A 272 3.74 -0.92 -1.28
N VAL A 273 4.00 -2.22 -1.18
CA VAL A 273 3.38 -3.21 -2.07
C VAL A 273 2.01 -3.59 -1.54
N LEU A 274 0.97 -3.28 -2.31
CA LEU A 274 -0.40 -3.61 -1.97
C LEU A 274 -0.77 -4.95 -2.63
N LEU A 275 -0.67 -6.04 -1.85
CA LEU A 275 -0.97 -7.39 -2.32
C LEU A 275 -2.46 -7.57 -2.63
N ASP A 276 -2.88 -8.71 -3.18
CA ASP A 276 -4.30 -8.97 -3.50
C ASP A 276 -4.72 -10.35 -2.99
N ALA A 277 -5.47 -10.38 -1.89
CA ALA A 277 -5.93 -11.62 -1.28
C ALA A 277 -7.05 -12.31 -2.07
N THR A 278 -7.59 -11.67 -3.11
CA THR A 278 -8.62 -12.29 -3.96
C THR A 278 -8.01 -13.25 -4.98
N GLN A 279 -6.70 -13.13 -5.24
CA GLN A 279 -5.97 -14.00 -6.15
C GLN A 279 -5.45 -15.24 -5.43
N ASP A 280 -5.41 -16.35 -6.17
CA ASP A 280 -4.88 -17.62 -5.67
C ASP A 280 -3.38 -17.50 -5.34
N PRO A 281 -2.99 -17.63 -4.06
CA PRO A 281 -1.60 -17.50 -3.63
C PRO A 281 -0.69 -18.61 -4.18
N ALA A 282 -1.23 -19.76 -4.61
CA ALA A 282 -0.43 -20.82 -5.23
C ALA A 282 0.19 -20.38 -6.56
N GLN A 283 -0.38 -19.35 -7.20
CA GLN A 283 0.14 -18.79 -8.45
C GLN A 283 1.25 -17.77 -8.21
N ALA A 284 1.48 -17.32 -6.98
CA ALA A 284 2.40 -16.22 -6.69
C ALA A 284 3.82 -16.45 -7.24
N PRO A 285 4.46 -17.63 -7.07
CA PRO A 285 5.78 -17.89 -7.67
C PRO A 285 5.79 -17.72 -9.20
N ALA A 286 4.83 -18.31 -9.90
CA ALA A 286 4.71 -18.23 -11.36
C ALA A 286 4.44 -16.80 -11.85
N ARG A 287 3.76 -15.99 -11.03
CA ARG A 287 3.46 -14.58 -11.35
C ARG A 287 4.62 -13.64 -11.02
N LEU A 288 5.48 -13.98 -10.05
CA LEU A 288 6.52 -13.08 -9.53
C LEU A 288 7.93 -13.44 -10.01
N PHE A 289 8.35 -14.71 -9.94
CA PHE A 289 9.77 -15.08 -9.97
C PHE A 289 10.47 -14.71 -11.26
N SER A 290 9.88 -15.02 -12.43
CA SER A 290 10.47 -14.64 -13.73
C SER A 290 10.67 -13.13 -13.86
N ARG A 291 9.69 -12.34 -13.41
CA ARG A 291 9.73 -10.88 -13.47
C ARG A 291 10.79 -10.31 -12.53
N LEU A 292 10.85 -10.79 -11.30
CA LEU A 292 11.86 -10.39 -10.30
C LEU A 292 13.27 -10.79 -10.75
N CYS A 293 13.46 -12.01 -11.26
CA CYS A 293 14.74 -12.48 -11.80
C CYS A 293 15.26 -11.56 -12.89
N ARG A 294 14.43 -11.31 -13.90
CA ARG A 294 14.79 -10.48 -15.06
C ARG A 294 15.03 -9.02 -14.65
N ALA A 295 14.21 -8.45 -13.77
CA ALA A 295 14.45 -7.12 -13.22
C ALA A 295 15.78 -7.04 -12.45
N CYS A 296 16.10 -8.03 -11.59
CA CYS A 296 17.38 -8.07 -10.86
C CYS A 296 18.57 -8.20 -11.81
N GLN A 297 18.49 -9.06 -12.84
CA GLN A 297 19.60 -9.21 -13.79
C GLN A 297 19.84 -7.95 -14.61
N ARG A 298 18.77 -7.26 -15.01
CA ARG A 298 18.88 -5.99 -15.72
C ARG A 298 19.43 -4.89 -14.81
N LEU A 299 19.04 -4.87 -13.54
CA LEU A 299 19.58 -3.93 -12.56
C LEU A 299 21.07 -4.14 -12.32
N LYS A 300 21.53 -5.39 -12.28
CA LYS A 300 22.95 -5.77 -12.10
C LYS A 300 23.87 -5.11 -13.13
N VAL A 301 23.44 -5.01 -14.38
CA VAL A 301 24.26 -4.47 -15.48
C VAL A 301 23.98 -3.00 -15.78
N LEU A 302 22.91 -2.43 -15.22
CA LEU A 302 22.61 -1.01 -15.35
C LEU A 302 23.67 -0.19 -14.58
N PRO A 303 24.29 0.84 -15.16
CA PRO A 303 25.34 1.64 -14.50
C PRO A 303 24.91 2.24 -13.15
N GLN A 304 25.84 2.31 -12.19
CA GLN A 304 25.64 3.03 -10.93
C GLN A 304 25.80 4.55 -11.15
N GLY A 305 24.87 5.35 -10.63
CA GLY A 305 24.91 6.82 -10.72
C GLY A 305 23.89 7.44 -11.68
N GLU A 306 23.25 6.63 -12.54
CA GLU A 306 22.07 7.07 -13.28
C GLU A 306 20.84 6.97 -12.37
N LYS A 307 20.26 8.12 -12.02
CA LYS A 307 18.86 8.14 -11.61
C LYS A 307 18.07 7.56 -12.79
N ALA A 308 17.17 6.62 -12.55
CA ALA A 308 16.10 6.36 -13.51
C ALA A 308 15.49 7.73 -13.84
N PRO A 309 15.51 8.20 -15.11
CA PRO A 309 15.07 9.54 -15.42
C PRO A 309 13.65 9.71 -14.89
N HIS A 310 13.45 10.71 -14.03
CA HIS A 310 12.12 11.10 -13.58
C HIS A 310 11.27 11.34 -14.82
N GLY A 311 10.25 10.50 -15.03
CA GLY A 311 9.25 10.68 -16.09
C GLY A 311 9.51 9.92 -17.38
N TRP A 312 9.03 8.68 -17.47
CA TRP A 312 8.59 8.06 -18.73
C TRP A 312 7.06 8.16 -18.90
N ALA A 313 6.46 9.23 -18.38
CA ALA A 313 5.06 9.58 -18.58
C ALA A 313 4.82 11.10 -18.57
N GLU A 314 5.57 11.85 -19.38
CA GLU A 314 5.05 13.07 -20.04
C GLU A 314 5.42 13.03 -21.52
N ALA A 315 5.07 11.92 -22.18
CA ALA A 315 5.02 11.82 -23.63
C ALA A 315 3.57 11.58 -24.07
N HIS A 316 2.68 12.50 -23.68
CA HIS A 316 1.42 12.76 -24.38
C HIS A 316 1.36 14.26 -24.70
N GLY A 317 2.30 14.72 -25.53
CA GLY A 317 2.36 16.10 -26.02
C GLY A 317 3.80 16.57 -26.18
N ALA A 318 4.19 16.90 -27.41
CA ALA A 318 5.50 17.45 -27.82
C ALA A 318 6.72 16.50 -27.79
N GLY A 319 6.81 15.65 -28.83
CA GLY A 319 7.90 15.79 -29.81
C GLY A 319 9.35 15.38 -29.45
N GLY A 320 9.63 14.71 -28.34
CA GLY A 320 10.98 14.17 -28.06
C GLY A 320 11.04 12.65 -28.31
N LYS A 321 11.78 12.19 -29.33
CA LYS A 321 12.06 10.76 -29.52
C LYS A 321 13.20 10.33 -28.59
N CYS A 322 12.97 9.32 -27.75
CA CYS A 322 14.03 8.61 -27.05
C CYS A 322 14.45 7.40 -27.91
N LEU A 323 15.75 7.25 -28.14
CA LEU A 323 16.32 6.22 -29.01
C LEU A 323 16.59 4.95 -28.21
N ARG A 324 16.45 3.79 -28.86
CA ARG A 324 16.76 2.48 -28.24
C ARG A 324 18.24 2.39 -27.90
N VAL A 325 18.62 1.55 -26.95
CA VAL A 325 20.03 1.30 -26.58
C VAL A 325 20.88 0.94 -27.81
N GLU A 326 20.30 0.21 -28.77
CA GLU A 326 20.93 -0.13 -30.06
C GLU A 326 21.26 1.09 -30.93
N GLU A 327 20.48 2.17 -30.84
CA GLU A 327 20.62 3.41 -31.62
C GLU A 327 21.64 4.37 -30.99
N ILE A 328 21.79 4.34 -29.66
CA ILE A 328 22.82 5.11 -28.93
C ILE A 328 24.21 4.52 -29.19
N LEU A 329 24.33 3.19 -29.27
CA LEU A 329 25.59 2.53 -29.56
C LEU A 329 26.09 2.84 -30.99
N ARG A 330 25.17 3.01 -31.97
CA ARG A 330 25.53 3.41 -33.34
C ARG A 330 25.99 4.86 -33.47
N SER A 331 25.54 5.77 -32.59
CA SER A 331 25.95 7.18 -32.63
C SER A 331 27.33 7.46 -32.01
N LEU A 332 27.95 6.45 -31.39
CA LEU A 332 29.30 6.54 -30.84
C LEU A 332 30.38 6.08 -31.84
N ASP A 333 29.98 5.39 -32.91
CA ASP A 333 30.85 4.93 -34.00
C ASP A 333 30.81 5.86 -35.24
N SER A 334 30.13 7.02 -35.14
CA SER A 334 29.93 8.00 -36.22
C SER A 334 30.54 9.37 -35.90
#